data_AF-A0A453LA44-F1
#
_entry.id   AF-A0A453LA44-F1
#
_cell.length_a   1.000
_cell.length_b   1.000
_cell.length_c   1.000
_cell.angle_alpha   90.00
_cell.angle_beta   90.00
_cell.angle_gamma   90.00
#
_symmetry.space_group_name_H-M   'P 1'
#
loop_
_entity.id
_entity.type
_entity.pdbx_description
1 polymer ?
#
loop_
_entity_poly.entity_id
_entity_poly.type
_entity_poly.pdbx_seq_one_letter_code
_entity_poly.pdbx_strand_id
1 'polypeptide(L)' 'RNGSNVQGYFVWSFLDVFEYLFGYRMGFGLYGVDFNSEERTRYQRHSAKWFTGFLRGGELRPVALPGQAYSQ' A
#
# COMPACT_ATOMS: atom_id res chain seq x y z
N ARG A 1 22.36 -10.11 -4.23
CA ARG A 1 21.49 -8.99 -4.70
C ARG A 1 22.27 -8.25 -5.77
N ASN A 2 22.10 -8.62 -7.04
CA ASN A 2 22.63 -7.82 -8.15
C ASN A 2 21.61 -6.71 -8.35
N GLY A 3 21.84 -5.60 -7.65
CA GLY A 3 20.81 -4.62 -7.31
C GLY A 3 20.25 -3.89 -8.53
N SER A 4 18.97 -3.57 -8.46
CA SER A 4 18.34 -2.58 -9.33
C SER A 4 18.28 -1.25 -8.58
N ASN A 5 18.48 -0.14 -9.29
CA ASN A 5 18.36 1.21 -8.70
C ASN A 5 16.88 1.60 -8.54
N VAL A 6 16.23 1.06 -7.51
CA VAL A 6 14.80 1.28 -7.23
C VAL A 6 14.63 2.55 -6.40
N GLN A 7 13.86 3.49 -6.94
CA GLN A 7 13.62 4.81 -6.33
C GLN A 7 12.27 4.93 -5.62
N GLY A 8 11.37 3.96 -5.80
CA GLY A 8 10.05 4.01 -5.18
C GLY A 8 9.17 2.79 -5.47
N TYR A 9 8.04 2.75 -4.77
CA TYR A 9 7.02 1.71 -4.90
C TYR A 9 5.62 2.35 -4.76
N PHE A 10 4.71 2.03 -5.67
CA PHE A 10 3.32 2.45 -5.61
C PHE A 10 2.42 1.23 -5.51
N VAL A 11 1.49 1.26 -4.55
CA VAL A 11 0.52 0.18 -4.35
C VAL A 11 -0.69 0.39 -5.26
N TRP A 12 -1.05 -0.65 -6.00
CA TRP A 12 -2.37 -0.74 -6.62
C TRP A 12 -3.31 -1.45 -5.64
N SER A 13 -4.32 -0.78 -5.09
CA SER A 13 -4.70 0.63 -5.25
C SER A 13 -4.97 1.28 -3.89
N PHE A 14 -5.15 2.60 -3.85
CA PHE A 14 -5.53 3.27 -2.61
C PHE A 14 -6.98 2.96 -2.21
N LEU A 15 -7.92 3.08 -3.15
CA LEU A 15 -9.34 2.74 -3.01
C LEU A 15 -9.71 1.58 -3.92
N ASP A 16 -10.78 0.85 -3.61
CA ASP A 16 -11.44 0.00 -4.61
C ASP A 16 -11.87 0.86 -5.81
N VAL A 17 -11.68 0.30 -7.01
CA VAL A 17 -11.97 0.97 -8.29
C VAL A 17 -12.80 0.06 -9.18
N PHE A 18 -13.29 0.61 -10.30
CA PHE A 18 -13.79 -0.23 -11.38
C PHE A 18 -12.62 -0.95 -12.04
N GLU A 19 -12.67 -2.28 -12.10
CA GLU A 19 -11.66 -3.08 -12.76
C GLU A 19 -12.17 -3.60 -14.10
N TYR A 20 -11.39 -3.39 -15.16
CA TYR A 20 -11.86 -3.60 -16.54
C TYR A 20 -12.49 -4.98 -16.77
N LEU A 21 -11.84 -6.03 -16.25
CA LEU A 21 -12.27 -7.42 -16.47
C LEU A 21 -13.37 -7.89 -15.50
N PHE A 22 -13.57 -7.19 -14.39
CA PHE A 22 -14.37 -7.71 -13.26
C PHE A 22 -15.41 -6.73 -12.73
N GLY A 23 -15.46 -5.52 -13.29
CA GLY A 23 -16.26 -4.41 -12.79
C GLY A 23 -15.95 -4.11 -11.32
N TYR A 24 -17.00 -3.92 -10.53
CA TYR A 24 -16.89 -3.67 -9.08
C TYR A 24 -16.91 -4.93 -8.22
N ARG A 25 -16.79 -6.13 -8.83
CA ARG A 25 -16.91 -7.41 -8.11
C ARG A 25 -15.63 -7.78 -7.35
N MET A 26 -14.49 -7.19 -7.72
CA MET A 26 -13.22 -7.39 -7.04
C MET A 26 -12.71 -6.05 -6.51
N GLY A 27 -12.21 -6.06 -5.27
CA GLY A 27 -11.66 -4.89 -4.62
C GLY A 27 -10.19 -5.05 -4.31
N PHE A 28 -9.36 -4.16 -4.88
CA PHE A 28 -7.90 -4.13 -4.76
C PHE A 28 -7.40 -3.03 -3.82
N GLY A 29 -8.30 -2.17 -3.33
CA GLY A 29 -7.95 -1.02 -2.51
C GLY A 29 -7.39 -1.39 -1.15
N LEU A 30 -6.47 -0.58 -0.65
CA LEU A 30 -6.18 -0.52 0.78
C LEU A 30 -7.43 -0.13 1.58
N TYR A 31 -8.27 0.73 1.00
CA TYR A 31 -9.60 1.04 1.51
C TYR A 31 -10.66 0.47 0.58
N GLY A 32 -11.60 -0.27 1.15
CA GLY A 32 -12.77 -0.73 0.43
C GLY A 32 -13.76 0.41 0.21
N VAL A 33 -14.51 0.35 -0.89
CA VAL A 33 -15.60 1.29 -1.20
C VAL A 33 -16.90 0.51 -1.27
N ASP A 34 -17.92 0.97 -0.54
CA ASP A 34 -19.28 0.48 -0.71
C ASP A 34 -19.93 1.16 -1.93
N PHE A 35 -19.96 0.44 -3.05
CA PHE A 35 -20.58 0.90 -4.30
C PHE A 35 -22.11 0.77 -4.31
N ASN A 36 -22.74 0.21 -3.28
CA ASN A 36 -24.19 0.21 -3.13
C ASN A 36 -24.67 1.41 -2.30
N SER A 37 -23.82 1.99 -1.45
CA SER A 37 -24.10 3.23 -0.73
C SER A 37 -24.01 4.45 -1.64
N GLU A 38 -25.04 5.32 -1.60
CA GLU A 38 -25.03 6.62 -2.31
C GLU A 38 -23.83 7.49 -1.89
N GLU A 39 -23.46 7.42 -0.61
CA GLU A 39 -22.35 8.18 0.00
C GLU A 39 -20.95 7.60 -0.32
N ARG A 40 -20.89 6.46 -1.04
CA ARG A 40 -19.64 5.77 -1.38
C ARG A 40 -18.75 5.60 -0.16
N THR A 41 -19.32 5.08 0.93
CA THR A 41 -18.63 4.91 2.21
C THR A 41 -17.34 4.13 2.02
N ARG A 42 -16.24 4.62 2.61
CA ARG A 42 -14.93 3.97 2.56
C ARG A 42 -14.61 3.34 3.91
N TYR A 43 -14.00 2.16 3.90
CA TYR A 43 -13.59 1.46 5.11
C TYR A 43 -12.17 0.92 4.99
N GLN A 44 -11.43 0.99 6.09
CA GLN A 44 -10.04 0.58 6.14
C GLN A 44 -9.91 -0.94 6.14
N ARG A 45 -9.13 -1.53 5.23
CA ARG A 45 -8.79 -2.95 5.27
C ARG A 45 -7.54 -3.21 6.12
N HIS A 46 -7.32 -4.46 6.52
CA HIS A 46 -6.11 -4.86 7.27
C HIS A 46 -4.82 -4.52 6.51
N SER A 47 -4.83 -4.62 5.19
CA SER A 47 -3.71 -4.22 4.33
C SER A 47 -3.33 -2.75 4.50
N ALA A 48 -4.28 -1.84 4.69
CA ALA A 48 -3.98 -0.42 4.94
C ALA A 48 -3.26 -0.22 6.28
N LYS A 49 -3.69 -0.94 7.33
CA LYS A 49 -3.04 -0.90 8.65
C LYS A 49 -1.60 -1.41 8.55
N TRP A 50 -1.42 -2.55 7.89
CA TRP A 50 -0.09 -3.13 7.65
C TRP A 50 0.79 -2.18 6.83
N PHE A 51 0.28 -1.64 5.72
CA PHE A 51 1.03 -0.75 4.83
C PHE A 51 1.44 0.55 5.54
N THR A 52 0.60 1.06 6.44
CA THR A 52 0.96 2.19 7.31
C THR A 52 2.14 1.85 8.22
N GLY A 53 2.16 0.66 8.83
CA GLY A 53 3.29 0.19 9.63
C GLY A 53 4.56 0.02 8.81
N PHE A 54 4.44 -0.57 7.61
CA PHE A 54 5.52 -0.73 6.64
C PHE A 54 6.16 0.62 6.26
N LEU A 55 5.36 1.63 5.88
CA LEU A 55 5.86 2.96 5.53
C LEU A 55 6.53 3.68 6.71
N ARG A 56 6.06 3.43 7.94
CA ARG A 56 6.67 3.95 9.17
C ARG A 56 7.96 3.22 9.56
N GLY A 57 8.32 2.16 8.85
CA GLY A 57 9.60 1.47 8.95
C GLY A 57 9.51 -0.02 9.19
N GLY A 58 8.34 -0.54 9.58
CA GLY A 58 8.06 -1.97 9.74
C GLY A 58 9.08 -2.76 10.57
N GLU A 59 8.88 -4.08 10.66
CA GLU A 59 9.86 -5.01 11.24
C GLU A 59 11.05 -5.29 10.28
N LEU A 60 10.99 -4.75 9.06
CA LEU A 60 11.94 -5.03 7.98
C LEU A 60 13.04 -3.96 7.84
N ARG A 61 12.97 -2.82 8.54
CA ARG A 61 14.13 -1.93 8.64
C ARG A 61 15.14 -2.58 9.58
N PRO A 62 16.37 -2.90 9.11
CA PRO A 62 17.46 -3.14 10.03
C PRO A 62 17.61 -1.91 10.92
N VAL A 63 17.88 -2.10 12.21
CA VAL A 63 18.29 -1.00 13.08
C VAL A 63 19.44 -0.28 12.37
N ALA A 64 19.26 1.02 12.10
CA ALA A 64 20.33 1.83 11.54
C ALA A 64 21.50 1.80 12.53
N LEU A 65 22.57 1.09 12.16
CA LEU A 65 23.79 1.10 12.96
C LEU A 65 24.35 2.53 12.90
N PRO A 66 24.70 3.14 14.06
CA PRO A 66 25.27 4.47 14.07
C PRO A 66 26.54 4.49 13.22
N GLY A 67 26.56 5.30 12.15
CA GLY A 67 27.73 5.50 11.28
C GLY A 67 27.56 5.10 9.82
N GLN A 68 26.48 4.44 9.42
CA GLN A 68 26.16 4.23 8.00
C GLN A 68 24.95 5.05 7.60
N ALA A 69 25.18 6.33 7.32
CA ALA A 69 24.30 7.06 6.41
C ALA A 69 24.38 6.34 5.06
N TYR A 70 23.27 5.77 4.60
CA TYR A 70 23.18 5.19 3.27
C TYR A 70 23.52 6.30 2.26
N SER A 71 24.72 6.24 1.67
CA SER A 71 25.07 7.12 0.57
C SER A 71 24.23 6.75 -0.64
N GLN A 72 23.65 7.79 -1.25
CA GLN A 72 22.83 7.84 -2.47
C GLN A 72 23.07 6.72 -3.47
#